data_AF-A0A392P0J6-F1
#
_entry.id   AF-A0A392P0J6-F1
#
_cell.length_a   1.000
_cell.length_b   1.000
_cell.length_c   1.000
_cell.angle_alpha   90.00
_cell.angle_beta   90.00
_cell.angle_gamma   90.00
#
_symmetry.space_group_name_H-M   'P 1'
#
loop_
_entity.id
_entity.type
_entity.pdbx_description
1 polymer ?
#
loop_
_entity_poly.entity_id
_entity_poly.type
_entity_poly.pdbx_seq_one_letter_code
_entity_poly.pdbx_strand_id
1 'polypeptide(L)'
;MQESLFNIARAYHHVGLVTLAAIYYEKVIAMSERDYPIPTLPNEKIDVIENHKPGYCNLRREAAYNLHLIYKRSGALDLARQVLKDHCSV
;
A
#
# COMPACT_ATOMS: atom_id res chain seq x y z
N MET A 1 -11.15 -1.75 0.58
CA MET A 1 -10.87 -1.67 2.04
C MET A 1 -9.44 -1.23 2.32
N GLN A 2 -8.52 -1.43 1.38
CA GLN A 2 -7.13 -1.02 1.46
C GLN A 2 -6.96 0.50 1.57
N GLU A 3 -7.69 1.26 0.74
CA GLU A 3 -7.70 2.74 0.78
C GLU A 3 -8.10 3.32 2.13
N SER A 4 -9.16 2.80 2.76
CA SER A 4 -9.64 3.32 4.03
C SER A 4 -8.63 3.09 5.16
N LEU A 5 -8.02 1.90 5.21
CA LEU A 5 -6.96 1.59 6.19
C LEU A 5 -5.70 2.43 5.96
N PHE A 6 -5.34 2.67 4.69
CA PHE A 6 -4.23 3.56 4.34
C PHE A 6 -4.49 5.01 4.78
N ASN A 7 -5.68 5.53 4.55
CA ASN A 7 -6.06 6.88 4.97
C ASN A 7 -6.06 7.03 6.50
N ILE A 8 -6.52 6.02 7.23
CA ILE A 8 -6.44 5.98 8.71
C ILE A 8 -4.97 5.98 9.16
N ALA A 9 -4.11 5.16 8.55
CA ALA A 9 -2.68 5.14 8.85
C ALA A 9 -2.02 6.51 8.64
N ARG A 10 -2.34 7.17 7.53
CA ARG A 10 -1.86 8.53 7.23
C ARG A 10 -2.35 9.55 8.26
N ALA A 11 -3.61 9.51 8.65
CA ALA A 11 -4.15 10.40 9.66
C ALA A 11 -3.37 10.27 10.99
N TYR A 12 -3.17 9.05 11.48
CA TYR A 12 -2.37 8.78 12.67
C TYR A 12 -0.92 9.26 12.53
N HIS A 13 -0.31 9.03 11.36
CA HIS A 13 1.05 9.47 11.09
C HIS A 13 1.16 11.00 11.17
N HIS A 14 0.24 11.73 10.55
CA HIS A 14 0.23 13.20 10.53
C HIS A 14 0.07 13.82 11.93
N VAL A 15 -0.74 13.20 12.81
CA VAL A 15 -0.92 13.69 14.19
C VAL A 15 0.15 13.16 15.16
N GLY A 16 1.16 12.44 14.67
CA GLY A 16 2.29 11.96 15.49
C GLY A 16 2.03 10.67 16.27
N LEU A 17 0.89 10.01 16.06
CA LEU A 17 0.56 8.72 16.67
C LEU A 17 1.23 7.57 15.89
N VAL A 18 2.57 7.58 15.87
CA VAL A 18 3.40 6.75 14.98
C VAL A 18 3.24 5.23 15.21
N THR A 19 3.01 4.80 16.45
CA THR A 19 2.77 3.37 16.75
C THR A 19 1.45 2.89 16.13
N LEU A 20 0.40 3.70 16.22
CA LEU A 20 -0.88 3.39 15.57
C LEU A 20 -0.71 3.42 14.05
N ALA A 21 -0.03 4.44 13.51
CA ALA A 21 0.25 4.52 12.09
C ALA A 21 0.95 3.26 11.56
N ALA A 22 1.97 2.76 12.27
CA ALA A 22 2.68 1.54 11.90
C ALA A 22 1.76 0.32 11.83
N ILE A 23 0.93 0.09 12.87
CA ILE A 23 -0.03 -1.01 12.91
C ILE A 23 -0.99 -0.96 11.71
N TYR A 24 -1.48 0.23 11.35
CA TYR A 24 -2.40 0.36 10.22
C TYR A 24 -1.68 0.20 8.87
N TYR A 25 -0.43 0.66 8.72
CA TYR A 25 0.35 0.38 7.51
C TYR A 25 0.64 -1.12 7.33
N GLU A 26 0.97 -1.85 8.40
CA GLU A 26 1.13 -3.31 8.34
C GLU A 26 -0.16 -4.01 7.87
N LYS A 27 -1.33 -3.56 8.33
CA LYS A 27 -2.63 -4.07 7.85
C LYS A 27 -2.83 -3.80 6.36
N VAL A 28 -2.45 -2.63 5.86
CA VAL A 28 -2.51 -2.29 4.43
C VAL A 28 -1.62 -3.24 3.62
N ILE A 29 -0.39 -3.49 4.10
CA ILE A 29 0.58 -4.40 3.47
C ILE A 29 0.09 -5.86 3.50
N ALA A 30 -0.59 -6.28 4.56
CA ALA A 30 -1.12 -7.63 4.71
C ALA A 30 -2.37 -7.89 3.85
N MET A 31 -3.12 -6.84 3.48
CA MET A 31 -4.25 -6.98 2.58
C MET A 31 -3.78 -7.23 1.16
N SER A 32 -3.92 -8.47 0.69
CA SER A 32 -4.06 -8.74 -0.74
C SER A 32 -5.48 -8.35 -1.15
N GLU A 33 -5.69 -7.13 -1.64
CA GLU A 33 -6.88 -6.94 -2.46
C GLU A 33 -6.68 -7.83 -3.70
N ARG A 34 -7.54 -8.85 -3.83
CA ARG A 34 -7.64 -9.55 -5.11
C ARG A 34 -7.98 -8.46 -6.10
N ASP A 35 -7.18 -8.34 -7.17
CA ASP A 35 -7.44 -7.43 -8.28
C ASP A 35 -8.92 -7.56 -8.62
N TYR A 36 -9.74 -6.61 -8.16
CA TYR A 36 -11.14 -6.59 -8.54
C TYR A 36 -11.06 -6.12 -9.98
N PRO A 37 -11.40 -6.98 -10.97
CA PRO A 37 -11.37 -6.53 -12.34
C PRO A 37 -12.27 -5.30 -12.41
N ILE A 38 -11.72 -4.22 -12.96
CA ILE A 38 -12.45 -2.98 -13.18
C ILE A 38 -13.79 -3.38 -13.83
N PRO A 39 -14.95 -3.02 -13.24
CA PRO A 39 -16.23 -3.39 -13.82
C PRO A 39 -16.26 -2.93 -15.27
N THR A 40 -16.27 -3.87 -16.21
CA THR A 40 -16.30 -3.56 -17.64
C THR A 40 -17.63 -2.90 -17.94
N LEU A 41 -17.58 -1.64 -18.39
CA LEU A 41 -18.77 -0.94 -18.88
C LEU A 41 -19.31 -1.70 -20.12
N PRO A 42 -20.64 -1.81 -20.30
CA PRO A 42 -21.24 -2.66 -21.36
C PRO A 42 -20.84 -2.32 -22.80
N ASN A 43 -20.12 -1.21 -23.04
CA ASN A 43 -19.88 -0.65 -24.37
C ASN A 43 -18.39 -0.52 -24.75
N GLU A 44 -17.45 -1.03 -23.93
CA GLU A 44 -16.04 -1.07 -24.32
C GLU A 44 -15.80 -2.30 -25.21
N LYS A 45 -15.60 -2.07 -26.51
CA LYS A 45 -15.12 -3.11 -27.44
C LYS A 45 -13.78 -3.62 -26.93
N ILE A 46 -13.77 -4.90 -26.56
CA ILE A 46 -12.59 -5.58 -26.03
C ILE A 46 -11.68 -5.91 -27.21
N ASP A 47 -10.78 -4.98 -27.56
CA ASP A 47 -9.57 -5.35 -28.27
C ASP A 47 -8.66 -6.06 -27.26
N VAL A 48 -8.52 -7.37 -27.46
CA VAL A 48 -7.68 -8.28 -26.68
C VAL A 48 -6.22 -7.94 -26.96
N ILE A 49 -5.74 -6.88 -26.31
CA ILE A 49 -4.33 -6.75 -25.98
C ILE A 49 -4.29 -6.83 -24.47
N GLU A 50 -3.78 -7.96 -24.01
CA GLU A 50 -3.56 -8.39 -22.62
C GLU A 50 -2.49 -7.51 -21.92
N ASN A 51 -2.53 -6.20 -22.13
CA ASN A 51 -1.69 -5.23 -21.45
C ASN A 51 -2.43 -4.79 -20.20
N HIS A 52 -2.16 -5.49 -19.10
CA HIS A 52 -2.16 -4.95 -17.73
C HIS A 52 -2.99 -3.67 -17.57
N LYS A 53 -4.33 -3.78 -17.61
CA LYS A 53 -5.15 -2.74 -16.97
C LYS A 53 -4.64 -2.72 -15.52
N PRO A 54 -4.10 -1.61 -15.01
CA PRO A 54 -3.60 -1.57 -13.64
C PRO A 54 -4.82 -1.79 -12.74
N GLY A 55 -5.04 -3.05 -12.37
CA GLY A 55 -5.92 -3.40 -11.27
C GLY A 55 -5.49 -2.53 -10.11
N TYR A 56 -6.47 -1.81 -9.56
CA TYR A 56 -6.43 -0.99 -8.35
C TYR A 56 -5.01 -0.70 -7.79
N CYS A 57 -4.53 0.55 -7.95
CA CYS A 57 -3.21 1.00 -7.46
C CYS A 57 -2.88 0.37 -6.11
N ASN A 58 -1.90 -0.54 -6.11
CA ASN A 58 -1.56 -1.34 -4.96
C ASN A 58 -0.88 -0.47 -3.89
N LEU A 59 -1.68 0.08 -2.97
CA LEU A 59 -1.23 0.96 -1.87
C LEU A 59 -0.27 0.29 -0.90
N ARG A 60 0.03 -1.01 -1.08
CA ARG A 60 1.02 -1.74 -0.28
C ARG A 60 2.42 -1.13 -0.43
N ARG A 61 2.80 -0.65 -1.63
CA ARG A 61 4.11 -0.02 -1.83
C ARG A 61 4.19 1.31 -1.08
N GLU A 62 3.15 2.12 -1.18
CA GLU A 62 3.04 3.41 -0.49
C GLU A 62 2.99 3.22 1.04
N ALA A 63 2.26 2.22 1.51
CA ALA A 63 2.21 1.86 2.93
C ALA A 63 3.57 1.40 3.46
N ALA A 64 4.27 0.54 2.71
CA ALA A 64 5.61 0.08 3.06
C ALA A 64 6.62 1.24 3.09
N TYR A 65 6.55 2.16 2.13
CA TYR A 65 7.39 3.35 2.14
C TYR A 65 7.13 4.24 3.36
N ASN A 66 5.86 4.47 3.72
CA ASN A 66 5.53 5.26 4.91
C ASN A 66 5.94 4.56 6.21
N LEU A 67 5.82 3.23 6.27
CA LEU A 67 6.30 2.43 7.40
C LEU A 67 7.83 2.49 7.54
N HIS A 68 8.55 2.43 6.42
CA HIS A 68 10.00 2.65 6.38
C HIS A 68 10.39 4.00 7.02
N LEU A 69 9.68 5.08 6.69
CA LEU A 69 9.97 6.41 7.25
C LEU A 69 9.78 6.45 8.77
N ILE A 70 8.76 5.76 9.30
CA ILE A 70 8.53 5.63 10.74
C ILE A 70 9.72 4.90 11.39
N TYR A 71 10.11 3.73 10.88
CA TYR A 71 11.23 2.97 11.44
C TYR A 71 12.56 3.72 11.34
N LYS A 72 12.81 4.41 10.22
CA LYS A 72 14.00 5.26 10.05
C LYS A 72 14.05 6.36 11.09
N ARG A 73 12.92 7.05 11.35
CA ARG A 73 12.84 8.12 12.35
C ARG A 73 13.00 7.61 13.78
N SER A 74 12.55 6.39 14.05
CA SER A 74 12.70 5.72 15.35
C SER A 74 14.08 5.11 15.59
N GLY A 75 15.00 5.18 14.61
CA GLY A 75 16.34 4.59 14.71
C GLY A 75 16.40 3.09 14.42
N ALA A 76 15.28 2.45 14.07
CA ALA A 76 15.19 1.04 13.71
C ALA A 76 15.61 0.82 12.24
N LEU A 77 16.87 1.12 11.93
CA LEU A 77 17.38 1.17 10.55
C LEU A 77 17.31 -0.19 9.83
N ASP A 78 17.51 -1.29 10.55
CA ASP A 78 17.47 -2.62 9.95
C ASP A 78 16.05 -3.00 9.51
N LEU A 79 15.04 -2.72 10.36
CA LEU A 79 13.64 -2.88 9.99
C LEU A 79 13.26 -1.95 8.82
N ALA A 80 13.73 -0.71 8.85
CA ALA A 80 13.49 0.24 7.77
C ALA A 80 14.02 -0.26 6.42
N ARG A 81 15.20 -0.88 6.39
CA ARG A 81 15.76 -1.48 5.17
C ARG A 81 14.99 -2.73 4.74
N GLN A 82 14.64 -3.59 5.69
CA GLN A 82 13.91 -4.83 5.42
C GLN A 82 12.55 -4.53 4.76
N VAL A 83 11.77 -3.59 5.30
CA VAL A 83 10.45 -3.22 4.75
C VAL A 83 10.53 -2.78 3.28
N LEU A 84 11.53 -1.98 2.92
CA LEU A 84 11.71 -1.57 1.51
C LEU A 84 12.11 -2.74 0.62
N LYS A 85 13.00 -3.61 1.10
CA LYS A 85 13.44 -4.79 0.34
C LYS A 85 12.27 -5.72 0.05
N ASP A 86 11.42 -5.95 1.04
CA ASP A 86 10.35 -6.94 0.97
C ASP A 86 9.12 -6.45 0.19
N HIS A 87 8.90 -5.14 0.11
CA HIS A 87 7.65 -4.58 -0.44
C HIS A 87 7.81 -3.52 -1.52
N CYS A 88 9.02 -2.98 -1.74
CA CYS A 88 9.26 -1.93 -2.74
C CYS A 88 10.23 -2.35 -3.86
N SER A 89 10.78 -3.56 -3.81
CA SER A 89 11.59 -4.16 -4.89
C SER A 89 10.72 -4.45 -6.13
N VAL A 90 11.33 -4.32 -7.31
CA VAL A 90 10.71 -4.54 -8.63
C VAL A 90 10.91 -5.98 -9.05
#